data_AF-A0A815J1Z9-F1
#
_entry.id   AF-A0A815J1Z9-F1
#
_cell.length_a   1.000
_cell.length_b   1.000
_cell.length_c   1.000
_cell.angle_alpha   90.00
_cell.angle_beta   90.00
_cell.angle_gamma   90.00
#
_symmetry.space_group_name_H-M   'P 1'
#
loop_
_entity.id
_entity.type
_entity.pdbx_description
1 polymer ?
#
loop_
_entity_poly.entity_id
_entity_poly.type
_entity_poly.pdbx_seq_one_letter_code
_entity_poly.pdbx_strand_id
1 'polypeptide(L)'
;MGNLISRGKFKDGRWQHQYWQNKQQFGIYTHVMTFDKKTKTLYGRGTDNVGDFTLSGRFDPSQGYIHMVQKYIINSGNSKLNMGHVCIYELHWMNTSKSFDGEIFGIANGRKQPSGYFQMWHE
;
A
#
# COMPACT_ATOMS: atom_id res chain seq x y z
N MET A 1 -20.51 -27.59 2.93
CA MET A 1 -19.07 -27.29 2.88
C MET A 1 -18.88 -25.79 2.88
N GLY A 2 -18.71 -25.18 4.07
CA GLY A 2 -18.57 -23.74 4.23
C GLY A 2 -17.15 -23.27 3.91
N ASN A 3 -17.04 -22.28 3.03
CA ASN A 3 -15.79 -21.76 2.47
C ASN A 3 -14.77 -21.31 3.54
N LEU A 4 -13.63 -21.98 3.57
CA LEU A 4 -12.46 -21.71 4.43
C LEU A 4 -11.56 -20.55 3.94
N ILE A 5 -12.08 -19.60 3.15
CA ILE A 5 -11.28 -18.55 2.50
C ILE A 5 -11.69 -17.15 2.99
N SER A 6 -11.36 -16.86 4.26
CA SER A 6 -11.02 -15.51 4.73
C SER A 6 -10.06 -15.58 5.93
N ARG A 7 -9.01 -16.41 5.82
CA ARG A 7 -8.06 -16.75 6.90
C ARG A 7 -6.99 -15.68 7.14
N GLY A 8 -7.34 -14.51 7.67
CA GLY A 8 -6.39 -13.65 8.41
C GLY A 8 -5.15 -13.13 7.67
N LYS A 9 -5.18 -13.02 6.33
CA LYS A 9 -4.07 -12.45 5.54
C LYS A 9 -3.89 -10.95 5.78
N PHE A 10 -5.00 -10.25 6.00
CA PHE A 10 -5.00 -8.85 6.40
C PHE A 10 -5.42 -8.73 7.86
N LYS A 11 -4.71 -7.89 8.61
CA LYS A 11 -4.98 -7.54 9.99
C LYS A 11 -4.96 -6.02 10.12
N ASP A 12 -5.90 -5.50 10.91
CA ASP A 12 -5.89 -4.09 11.27
C ASP A 12 -4.65 -3.79 12.14
N GLY A 13 -4.18 -2.56 12.10
CA GLY A 13 -3.09 -2.08 12.93
C GLY A 13 -1.88 -1.64 12.12
N ARG A 14 -0.69 -1.86 12.69
CA ARG A 14 0.58 -1.38 12.16
C ARG A 14 1.12 -2.34 11.10
N TRP A 15 1.59 -1.75 10.01
CA TRP A 15 2.22 -2.42 8.89
C TRP A 15 3.54 -1.75 8.62
N GLN A 16 4.57 -2.57 8.43
CA GLN A 16 5.86 -2.13 7.93
C GLN A 16 5.87 -2.26 6.40
N HIS A 17 6.62 -1.39 5.74
CA HIS A 17 6.78 -1.47 4.30
C HIS A 17 8.14 -0.96 3.84
N GLN A 18 8.48 -1.39 2.63
CA GLN A 18 9.61 -0.90 1.86
C GLN A 18 9.22 -0.90 0.38
N TYR A 19 9.97 -0.14 -0.42
CA TYR A 19 9.71 -0.03 -1.84
C TYR A 19 10.99 0.14 -2.65
N TRP A 20 10.89 -0.17 -3.94
CA TRP A 20 11.99 -0.02 -4.89
C TRP A 20 11.56 0.86 -6.06
N GLN A 21 12.39 1.85 -6.39
CA GLN A 21 12.24 2.67 -7.58
C GLN A 21 13.62 2.84 -8.21
N ASN A 22 13.72 2.74 -9.54
CA ASN A 22 15.00 2.88 -10.26
C ASN A 22 16.13 1.99 -9.71
N LYS A 23 15.81 0.76 -9.30
CA LYS A 23 16.72 -0.21 -8.64
C LYS A 23 17.25 0.21 -7.26
N GLN A 24 16.81 1.34 -6.73
CA GLN A 24 17.12 1.77 -5.37
C GLN A 24 16.01 1.33 -4.41
N GLN A 25 16.40 0.80 -3.26
CA GLN A 25 15.50 0.44 -2.17
C GLN A 25 15.32 1.62 -1.21
N PHE A 26 14.09 1.79 -0.72
CA PHE A 26 13.68 2.77 0.27
C PHE A 26 12.84 2.07 1.34
N GLY A 27 12.96 2.46 2.60
CA GLY A 27 12.35 1.76 3.75
C GLY A 27 13.37 1.49 4.87
N ILE A 28 13.02 0.85 5.99
CA ILE A 28 11.70 0.32 6.41
C ILE A 28 10.88 1.44 7.07
N TYR A 29 9.66 1.66 6.58
CA TYR A 29 8.72 2.64 7.13
C TYR A 29 7.51 1.96 7.74
N THR A 30 6.78 2.67 8.61
CA THR A 30 5.56 2.15 9.26
C THR A 30 4.35 2.99 8.89
N HIS A 31 3.22 2.32 8.69
CA HIS A 31 1.92 2.96 8.53
C HIS A 31 0.85 2.15 9.27
N VAL A 32 -0.33 2.74 9.48
CA VAL A 32 -1.46 2.07 10.10
C VAL A 32 -2.54 1.86 9.05
N MET A 33 -3.14 0.67 9.02
CA MET A 33 -4.27 0.36 8.16
C MET A 33 -5.41 -0.29 8.94
N THR A 34 -6.62 -0.09 8.43
CA THR A 34 -7.86 -0.68 8.91
C THR A 34 -8.67 -1.21 7.74
N PHE A 35 -9.39 -2.31 7.95
CA PHE A 35 -10.21 -2.98 6.95
C PHE A 35 -11.67 -3.08 7.41
N ASP A 36 -12.55 -2.39 6.69
CA ASP A 36 -13.98 -2.59 6.83
C ASP A 36 -14.42 -3.85 6.08
N LYS A 37 -14.73 -4.89 6.85
CA LYS A 37 -15.16 -6.20 6.33
C LYS A 37 -16.49 -6.16 5.57
N LYS A 38 -17.37 -5.18 5.85
CA LYS A 38 -18.70 -5.07 5.23
C LYS A 38 -18.56 -4.49 3.82
N THR A 39 -17.84 -3.39 3.69
CA THR A 39 -17.65 -2.67 2.43
C THR A 39 -16.45 -3.18 1.62
N LYS A 40 -15.60 -4.02 2.24
CA LYS A 40 -14.32 -4.48 1.70
C LYS A 40 -13.33 -3.34 1.45
N THR A 41 -13.45 -2.24 2.17
CA THR A 41 -12.60 -1.05 2.00
C THR A 41 -11.46 -1.03 2.99
N LEU A 42 -10.32 -0.53 2.52
CA LEU A 42 -9.13 -0.27 3.32
C LEU A 42 -8.96 1.23 3.51
N TYR A 43 -8.53 1.62 4.71
CA TYR A 43 -8.12 2.98 5.02
C TYR A 43 -6.83 2.94 5.82
N GLY A 44 -5.97 3.92 5.63
CA GLY A 44 -4.73 4.01 6.40
C GLY A 44 -4.07 5.36 6.33
N ARG A 45 -2.99 5.49 7.09
CA ARG A 45 -2.12 6.67 7.11
C ARG A 45 -0.72 6.27 7.53
N GLY A 46 0.26 7.01 7.04
CA GLY A 46 1.66 6.80 7.39
C GLY A 46 2.52 7.99 7.01
N THR A 47 3.80 7.82 7.25
CA THR A 47 4.85 8.78 6.90
C THR A 47 6.04 8.00 6.38
N ASP A 48 6.65 8.49 5.31
CA ASP A 48 7.90 7.96 4.75
C ASP A 48 8.89 9.11 4.46
N ASN A 49 9.95 8.83 3.68
CA ASN A 49 10.95 9.80 3.26
C ASN A 49 10.43 10.89 2.30
N VAL A 50 9.24 10.72 1.73
CA VAL A 50 8.57 11.73 0.90
C VAL A 50 7.74 12.64 1.80
N GLY A 51 6.88 12.07 2.65
CA GLY A 51 6.09 12.84 3.61
C GLY A 51 4.94 12.05 4.21
N ASP A 52 3.98 12.77 4.79
CA ASP A 52 2.77 12.18 5.34
C ASP A 52 1.81 11.81 4.21
N PHE A 53 1.10 10.69 4.38
CA PHE A 53 0.17 10.20 3.39
C PHE A 53 -1.06 9.52 3.99
N THR A 54 -2.12 9.46 3.19
CA THR A 54 -3.31 8.66 3.44
C THR A 54 -3.42 7.52 2.44
N LEU A 55 -3.96 6.38 2.88
CA LEU A 55 -4.26 5.21 2.07
C LEU A 55 -5.78 5.02 2.00
N SER A 56 -6.28 4.69 0.82
CA SER A 56 -7.67 4.25 0.63
C SER A 56 -7.73 3.18 -0.46
N GLY A 57 -8.56 2.15 -0.30
CA GLY A 57 -8.56 1.07 -1.27
C GLY A 57 -9.57 -0.02 -1.00
N ARG A 58 -9.36 -1.16 -1.62
CA ARG A 58 -10.14 -2.39 -1.41
C ARG A 58 -9.22 -3.57 -1.22
N PHE A 59 -9.66 -4.50 -0.38
CA PHE A 59 -9.05 -5.81 -0.22
C PHE A 59 -10.03 -6.88 -0.69
N ASP A 60 -9.61 -7.72 -1.63
CA ASP A 60 -10.28 -8.95 -2.01
C ASP A 60 -9.67 -10.13 -1.23
N PRO A 61 -10.36 -10.64 -0.19
CA PRO A 61 -9.84 -11.75 0.60
C PRO A 61 -9.78 -13.08 -0.15
N SER A 62 -10.59 -13.24 -1.20
CA SER A 62 -10.66 -14.47 -2.00
C SER A 62 -9.40 -14.64 -2.85
N GLN A 63 -8.89 -13.52 -3.37
CA GLN A 63 -7.67 -13.46 -4.16
C GLN A 63 -6.43 -13.14 -3.33
N GLY A 64 -6.61 -12.61 -2.12
CA GLY A 64 -5.50 -12.03 -1.36
C GLY A 64 -4.91 -10.84 -2.12
N TYR A 65 -5.77 -10.00 -2.71
CA TYR A 65 -5.38 -8.90 -3.57
C TYR A 65 -5.78 -7.56 -2.94
N ILE A 66 -4.88 -6.58 -2.99
CA ILE A 66 -5.13 -5.20 -2.56
C ILE A 66 -4.97 -4.28 -3.75
N HIS A 67 -6.00 -3.47 -3.99
CA HIS A 67 -5.88 -2.27 -4.80
C HIS A 67 -6.00 -1.07 -3.86
N MET A 68 -4.97 -0.25 -3.75
CA MET A 68 -4.98 0.91 -2.87
C MET A 68 -4.34 2.14 -3.51
N VAL A 69 -4.85 3.29 -3.10
CA VAL A 69 -4.42 4.61 -3.54
C VAL A 69 -3.78 5.31 -2.36
N GLN A 70 -2.53 5.74 -2.54
CA GLN A 70 -1.83 6.63 -1.64
C GLN A 70 -1.86 8.05 -2.16
N LYS A 71 -2.17 8.98 -1.27
CA LYS A 71 -2.11 10.41 -1.55
C LYS A 71 -1.24 11.08 -0.51
N TYR A 72 -0.18 11.74 -0.97
CA TYR A 72 0.66 12.55 -0.08
C TYR A 72 -0.04 13.85 0.30
N ILE A 73 0.17 14.26 1.55
CA ILE A 73 -0.34 15.50 2.10
C ILE A 73 0.65 16.62 1.77
N ILE A 74 0.20 17.61 1.00
CA ILE A 74 1.03 18.78 0.63
C ILE A 74 1.54 19.48 1.89
N ASN A 75 2.76 20.03 1.83
CA ASN A 75 3.46 20.68 2.94
C ASN A 75 3.85 19.76 4.11
N SER A 76 3.97 18.46 3.87
CA SER A 76 4.60 17.51 4.81
C SER A 76 5.89 16.94 4.23
N GLY A 77 6.85 16.60 5.09
CA GLY A 77 8.09 15.94 4.68
C GLY A 77 8.96 16.76 3.74
N ASN A 78 9.51 16.10 2.71
CA ASN A 78 10.47 16.69 1.80
C ASN A 78 9.75 17.43 0.65
N SER A 79 9.76 18.76 0.68
CA SER A 79 9.09 19.59 -0.34
C SER A 79 9.60 19.41 -1.77
N LYS A 80 10.78 18.83 -1.97
CA LYS A 80 11.30 18.51 -3.31
C LYS A 80 10.72 17.22 -3.89
N LEU A 81 10.23 16.32 -3.04
CA LEU A 81 9.65 15.03 -3.43
C LEU A 81 8.13 15.04 -3.30
N ASN A 82 7.61 15.68 -2.25
CA ASN A 82 6.20 15.74 -1.95
C ASN A 82 5.51 16.89 -2.67
N MET A 83 5.02 16.57 -3.87
CA MET A 83 4.16 17.44 -4.68
C MET A 83 2.66 17.16 -4.47
N GLY A 84 2.27 16.47 -3.39
CA GLY A 84 0.88 16.04 -3.18
C GLY A 84 0.40 14.99 -4.20
N HIS A 85 1.33 14.25 -4.77
CA HIS A 85 1.05 13.29 -5.84
C HIS A 85 0.35 12.03 -5.32
N VAL A 86 -0.20 11.28 -6.26
CA VAL A 86 -0.97 10.06 -6.01
C VAL A 86 -0.22 8.87 -6.58
N CYS A 87 -0.14 7.81 -5.78
CA CYS A 87 0.37 6.50 -6.17
C CYS A 87 -0.76 5.48 -6.09
N ILE A 88 -0.77 4.55 -7.03
CA ILE A 88 -1.66 3.37 -7.02
C ILE A 88 -0.79 2.14 -6.75
N TYR A 89 -1.27 1.27 -5.87
CA TYR A 89 -0.63 0.01 -5.55
C TYR A 89 -1.55 -1.15 -5.91
N GLU A 90 -0.97 -2.17 -6.53
CA GLU A 90 -1.64 -3.43 -6.83
C GLU A 90 -0.82 -4.57 -6.26
N LEU A 91 -1.28 -5.11 -5.13
CA LEU A 91 -0.50 -6.02 -4.30
C LEU A 91 -1.18 -7.37 -4.17
N HIS A 92 -0.37 -8.42 -4.15
CA HIS A 92 -0.82 -9.79 -3.91
C HIS A 92 -0.18 -10.35 -2.65
N TRP A 93 -0.95 -11.15 -1.91
CA TRP A 93 -0.45 -11.87 -0.76
C TRP A 93 0.55 -12.95 -1.17
N MET A 94 1.77 -12.82 -0.68
CA MET A 94 2.87 -13.74 -0.90
C MET A 94 2.99 -14.71 0.27
N ASN A 95 2.67 -15.99 0.04
CA ASN A 95 2.71 -17.01 1.09
C ASN A 95 4.11 -17.30 1.63
N THR A 96 5.15 -17.05 0.83
CA THR A 96 6.55 -17.29 1.16
C THR A 96 7.07 -16.26 2.16
N SER A 97 6.85 -14.98 1.89
CA SER A 97 7.29 -13.86 2.71
C SER A 97 6.27 -13.40 3.76
N LYS A 98 5.03 -13.92 3.70
CA LYS A 98 3.91 -13.50 4.57
C LYS A 98 3.65 -11.98 4.48
N SER A 99 3.73 -11.46 3.26
CA SER A 99 3.62 -10.03 2.96
C SER A 99 2.68 -9.80 1.78
N PHE A 100 2.27 -8.54 1.59
CA PHE A 100 1.62 -8.08 0.36
C PHE A 100 2.65 -7.38 -0.51
N ASP A 101 2.81 -7.85 -1.74
CA ASP A 101 3.87 -7.41 -2.63
C ASP A 101 3.30 -7.12 -4.02
N GLY A 102 3.86 -6.13 -4.72
CA GLY A 102 3.39 -5.82 -6.07
C GLY A 102 3.85 -4.48 -6.59
N GLU A 103 3.15 -4.00 -7.61
CA GLU A 103 3.60 -2.85 -8.40
C GLU A 103 3.07 -1.52 -7.84
N ILE A 104 3.95 -0.51 -7.93
CA ILE A 104 3.62 0.90 -7.71
C ILE A 104 3.40 1.54 -9.05
N PHE A 105 2.35 2.34 -9.16
CA PHE A 105 2.09 3.14 -10.33
C PHE A 105 1.93 4.60 -9.97
N GLY A 106 2.65 5.46 -10.68
CA GLY A 106 2.40 6.89 -10.69
C GLY A 106 1.30 7.24 -11.69
N ILE A 107 0.72 8.43 -11.54
CA ILE A 107 -0.15 9.01 -12.56
C ILE A 107 0.66 10.07 -13.33
N ALA A 108 0.89 9.80 -14.63
CA ALA A 108 1.53 10.73 -15.54
C ALA A 108 0.63 10.94 -16.76
N ASN A 109 0.35 12.19 -17.12
CA ASN A 109 -0.52 12.55 -18.25
C ASN A 109 -1.90 11.84 -18.21
N GLY A 110 -2.49 11.72 -17.01
CA GLY A 110 -3.77 11.05 -16.80
C GLY A 110 -3.74 9.53 -16.97
N ARG A 111 -2.55 8.92 -17.08
CA ARG A 111 -2.39 7.47 -17.25
C ARG A 111 -1.57 6.88 -16.11
N LYS A 112 -1.95 5.67 -15.72
CA LYS A 112 -1.21 4.81 -14.80
C LYS A 112 0.10 4.38 -15.46
N GLN A 113 1.23 4.62 -14.81
CA GLN A 113 2.57 4.27 -15.30
C GLN A 113 3.33 3.49 -14.21
N PRO A 114 3.94 2.33 -14.55
CA PRO A 114 4.77 1.60 -13.60
C PRO A 114 5.88 2.50 -13.06
N SER A 115 6.03 2.52 -11.75
CA SER A 115 6.96 3.41 -11.04
C SER A 115 7.90 2.65 -10.12
N GLY A 116 7.53 1.44 -9.69
CA GLY A 116 8.35 0.67 -8.77
C GLY A 116 7.68 -0.60 -8.26
N TYR A 117 8.28 -1.18 -7.23
CA TYR A 117 7.78 -2.34 -6.51
C TYR A 117 7.58 -1.99 -5.04
N PHE A 118 6.57 -2.57 -4.41
CA PHE A 118 6.20 -2.34 -3.02
C PHE A 118 6.04 -3.66 -2.29
N GLN A 119 6.46 -3.70 -1.04
CA GLN A 119 6.26 -4.82 -0.15
C GLN A 119 5.85 -4.32 1.23
N MET A 120 4.81 -4.92 1.83
CA MET A 120 4.40 -4.63 3.20
C MET A 120 4.05 -5.89 4.00
N TRP A 121 4.35 -5.86 5.29
CA TRP A 121 4.04 -6.94 6.24
C TRP A 121 3.51 -6.37 7.54
N HIS A 122 2.68 -7.16 8.21
CA HIS A 122 2.08 -6.80 9.49
C HIS A 122 3.14 -6.88 10.60
N GLU A 123 3.13 -5.92 11.53
CA GLU A 123 4.03 -5.88 12.70
C GLU A 123 3.68 -6.94 13.75
#